data_AF-A0A8J8TS85-F1
#
_entry.id   AF-A0A8J8TS85-F1
#
_cell.length_a   1.000
_cell.length_b   1.000
_cell.length_c   1.000
_cell.angle_alpha   90.00
_cell.angle_beta   90.00
_cell.angle_gamma   90.00
#
_symmetry.space_group_name_H-M   'P 1'
#
loop_
_entity.id
_entity.type
_entity.pdbx_description
1 polymer ?
#
loop_
_entity_poly.entity_id
_entity_poly.type
_entity_poly.pdbx_seq_one_letter_code
_entity_poly.pdbx_strand_id
1 'polypeptide(L)'
;MAEQSTSDTQPEPRAVVRYGPDGVEIERMSEQLQADGPRDGTLEVIQSVTGQTLSDEPFGSHAGTVHQFEDVTVVHVPDGEGGTVATFEGAAAERAVEALLERVRTV
;
A
#
# COMPACT_ATOMS: atom_id res chain seq x y z
N MET A 1 -25.35 11.01 25.61
CA MET A 1 -24.73 11.96 24.68
C MET A 1 -23.71 11.17 23.89
N ALA A 2 -23.83 11.09 22.57
CA ALA A 2 -22.95 10.29 21.74
C ALA A 2 -21.60 10.99 21.63
N GLU A 3 -20.55 10.32 22.08
CA GLU A 3 -19.17 10.75 21.89
C GLU A 3 -18.89 10.70 20.39
N GLN A 4 -18.94 11.87 19.76
CA GLN A 4 -18.34 12.08 18.46
C GLN A 4 -16.82 11.99 18.68
N SER A 5 -16.30 10.76 18.67
CA SER A 5 -14.89 10.54 18.37
C SER A 5 -14.67 11.19 17.01
N THR A 6 -14.06 12.36 17.02
CA THR A 6 -13.44 12.94 15.84
C THR A 6 -12.39 11.93 15.42
N SER A 7 -12.80 11.01 14.55
CA SER A 7 -11.91 10.22 13.74
C SER A 7 -11.11 11.21 12.93
N ASP A 8 -9.99 11.64 13.51
CA ASP A 8 -8.78 11.90 12.76
C ASP A 8 -8.50 10.59 12.05
N THR A 9 -9.21 10.35 10.93
CA THR A 9 -9.06 9.16 10.12
C THR A 9 -7.74 9.35 9.43
N GLN A 10 -6.66 9.08 10.19
CA GLN A 10 -5.34 8.92 9.63
C GLN A 10 -5.52 7.91 8.49
N PRO A 11 -5.13 8.26 7.25
CA PRO A 11 -5.38 7.40 6.10
C PRO A 11 -4.73 6.04 6.37
N GLU A 12 -5.55 5.04 6.68
CA GLU A 12 -5.07 3.70 6.92
C GLU A 12 -4.88 3.00 5.57
N PRO A 13 -3.75 2.30 5.38
CA PRO A 13 -3.54 1.56 4.15
C PRO A 13 -4.57 0.42 4.06
N ARG A 14 -5.21 0.29 2.90
CA ARG A 14 -6.13 -0.81 2.61
C ARG A 14 -5.41 -2.14 2.56
N ALA A 15 -4.19 -2.17 2.04
CA ALA A 15 -3.31 -3.32 2.09
C ALA A 15 -1.86 -2.88 2.27
N VAL A 16 -1.09 -3.68 3.00
CA VAL A 16 0.36 -3.55 3.18
C VAL A 16 0.97 -4.91 2.89
N VAL A 17 1.86 -4.93 1.91
CA VAL A 17 2.54 -6.13 1.43
C VAL A 17 4.02 -5.90 1.52
N ARG A 18 4.74 -6.80 2.18
CA ARG A 18 6.19 -6.83 2.20
C ARG A 18 6.68 -7.89 1.22
N TYR A 19 7.65 -7.55 0.39
CA TYR A 19 8.30 -8.52 -0.48
C TYR A 19 9.80 -8.51 -0.21
N GLY A 20 10.44 -9.65 -0.38
CA GLY A 20 11.86 -9.83 -0.11
C GLY A 20 12.39 -11.16 -0.66
N PRO A 21 13.63 -11.55 -0.31
CA PRO A 21 14.27 -12.76 -0.83
C PRO A 21 13.52 -14.05 -0.45
N ASP A 22 12.77 -14.02 0.66
CA ASP A 22 11.97 -15.13 1.16
C ASP A 22 10.57 -15.23 0.50
N GLY A 23 10.22 -14.27 -0.35
CA GLY A 23 8.92 -14.19 -1.03
C GLY A 23 8.10 -12.97 -0.64
N VAL A 24 6.78 -13.09 -0.75
CA VAL A 24 5.82 -12.00 -0.46
C VAL A 24 5.00 -12.34 0.78
N GLU A 25 4.92 -11.40 1.71
CA GLU A 25 4.13 -11.47 2.94
C GLU A 25 3.12 -10.32 3.00
N ILE A 26 1.86 -10.61 3.34
CA ILE A 26 0.83 -9.60 3.52
C ILE A 26 0.80 -9.20 5.00
N GLU A 27 1.38 -8.05 5.34
CA GLU A 27 1.38 -7.55 6.72
C GLU A 27 0.00 -7.08 7.17
N ARG A 28 -0.76 -6.46 6.27
CA ARG A 28 -2.10 -5.96 6.57
C ARG A 28 -2.97 -5.99 5.34
N MET A 29 -4.24 -6.32 5.51
CA MET A 29 -5.24 -6.22 4.46
C MET A 29 -6.61 -5.93 5.08
N SER A 30 -7.35 -5.02 4.47
CA SER A 30 -8.72 -4.68 4.89
C SER A 30 -9.62 -5.89 4.79
N GLU A 31 -10.60 -6.03 5.68
CA GLU A 31 -11.55 -7.16 5.67
C GLU A 31 -12.28 -7.30 4.31
N GLN A 32 -12.59 -6.16 3.68
CA GLN A 32 -13.19 -6.10 2.35
C GLN A 32 -12.29 -6.74 1.28
N LEU A 33 -10.98 -6.49 1.34
CA LEU A 33 -10.00 -7.10 0.44
C LEU A 33 -9.75 -8.56 0.82
N GLN A 34 -9.76 -8.94 2.10
CA GLN A 34 -9.64 -10.35 2.50
C GLN A 34 -10.79 -11.22 1.99
N ALA A 35 -11.98 -10.65 1.83
CA ALA A 35 -13.14 -11.34 1.28
C ALA A 35 -13.09 -11.51 -0.24
N ASP A 36 -12.64 -10.48 -0.97
CA ASP A 36 -12.65 -10.42 -2.45
C ASP A 36 -11.29 -10.69 -3.11
N GLY A 37 -10.20 -10.72 -2.34
CA GLY A 37 -8.86 -10.46 -2.84
C GLY A 37 -7.80 -11.56 -2.61
N PRO A 38 -6.67 -11.45 -3.31
CA PRO A 38 -5.77 -12.54 -3.67
C PRO A 38 -4.86 -12.97 -2.54
N ARG A 39 -4.37 -14.20 -2.66
CA ARG A 39 -3.66 -14.90 -1.59
C ARG A 39 -2.15 -14.97 -1.80
N ASP A 40 -1.67 -14.68 -3.01
CA ASP A 40 -0.31 -15.04 -3.40
C ASP A 40 0.36 -13.93 -4.23
N GLY A 41 0.74 -12.82 -3.60
CA GLY A 41 1.74 -11.90 -4.17
C GLY A 41 1.35 -10.44 -4.34
N THR A 42 2.36 -9.58 -4.40
CA THR A 42 2.26 -8.11 -4.41
C THR A 42 1.42 -7.59 -5.58
N LEU A 43 1.68 -8.12 -6.79
CA LEU A 43 0.98 -7.72 -8.01
C LEU A 43 -0.49 -8.07 -7.97
N GLU A 44 -0.85 -9.25 -7.46
CA GLU A 44 -2.24 -9.66 -7.34
C GLU A 44 -2.95 -8.73 -6.34
N VAL A 45 -2.36 -8.47 -5.16
CA VAL A 45 -2.96 -7.57 -4.17
C VAL A 45 -3.25 -6.20 -4.78
N ILE A 46 -2.30 -5.65 -5.55
CA ILE A 46 -2.52 -4.37 -6.22
C ILE A 46 -3.61 -4.47 -7.28
N GLN A 47 -3.64 -5.53 -8.08
CA GLN A 47 -4.69 -5.73 -9.07
C GLN A 47 -6.07 -5.82 -8.42
N SER A 48 -6.18 -6.46 -7.27
CA SER A 48 -7.43 -6.56 -6.51
C SER A 48 -7.85 -5.23 -5.90
N VAL A 49 -6.91 -4.43 -5.43
CA VAL A 49 -7.21 -3.09 -4.88
C VAL A 49 -7.56 -2.10 -5.98
N THR A 50 -6.80 -2.08 -7.07
CA THR A 50 -6.90 -1.07 -8.14
C THR A 50 -7.83 -1.47 -9.29
N GLY A 51 -8.17 -2.76 -9.41
CA GLY A 51 -8.83 -3.33 -10.58
C GLY A 51 -7.96 -3.34 -11.84
N GLN A 52 -6.69 -2.93 -11.76
CA GLN A 52 -5.80 -2.81 -12.91
C GLN A 52 -4.75 -3.91 -12.93
N THR A 53 -4.57 -4.53 -14.10
CA THR A 53 -3.52 -5.52 -14.29
C THR A 53 -2.22 -4.80 -14.62
N LEU A 54 -1.22 -4.94 -13.77
CA LEU A 54 0.12 -4.41 -14.02
C LEU A 54 0.94 -5.45 -14.77
N SER A 55 1.58 -5.05 -15.87
CA SER A 55 2.26 -5.96 -16.80
C SER A 55 3.70 -6.31 -16.40
N ASP A 56 4.30 -5.53 -15.51
CA ASP A 56 5.66 -5.69 -14.99
C ASP A 56 5.63 -5.35 -13.50
N GLU A 57 6.51 -5.96 -12.70
CA GLU A 57 6.77 -5.56 -11.31
C GLU A 57 7.24 -4.09 -11.30
N PRO A 58 6.38 -3.11 -10.95
CA PRO A 58 6.76 -1.70 -10.97
C PRO A 58 7.73 -1.35 -9.84
N PHE A 59 7.99 -2.29 -8.93
CA PHE A 59 8.65 -2.10 -7.65
C PHE A 59 10.11 -2.54 -7.69
N GLY A 60 10.81 -2.17 -8.77
CA GLY A 60 12.22 -2.46 -8.92
C GLY A 60 13.09 -1.90 -7.78
N SER A 61 14.20 -2.58 -7.54
CA SER A 61 15.11 -2.30 -6.43
C SER A 61 15.65 -0.86 -6.47
N HIS A 62 15.70 -0.22 -5.30
CA HIS A 62 16.46 1.00 -4.93
C HIS A 62 15.75 2.37 -4.95
N ALA A 63 14.52 2.53 -5.42
CA ALA A 63 13.80 3.80 -5.30
C ALA A 63 12.37 3.62 -4.81
N GLY A 64 11.96 4.45 -3.83
CA GLY A 64 10.56 4.55 -3.44
C GLY A 64 9.74 5.12 -4.56
N THR A 65 8.67 4.43 -4.96
CA THR A 65 7.77 4.83 -6.05
C THR A 65 6.36 5.03 -5.53
N VAL A 66 5.63 5.94 -6.17
CA VAL A 66 4.22 6.20 -5.87
C VAL A 66 3.46 6.11 -7.18
N HIS A 67 2.49 5.21 -7.23
CA HIS A 67 1.61 5.02 -8.37
C HIS A 67 0.21 5.49 -7.97
N GLN A 68 -0.24 6.58 -8.58
CA GLN A 68 -1.61 7.06 -8.43
C GLN A 68 -2.50 6.42 -9.50
N PHE A 69 -3.56 5.77 -9.04
CA PHE A 69 -4.70 5.31 -9.82
C PHE A 69 -5.91 6.19 -9.49
N GLU A 70 -6.98 6.07 -10.27
CA GLU A 70 -8.16 6.96 -10.21
C GLU A 70 -8.73 7.10 -8.79
N ASP A 71 -8.85 5.98 -8.05
CA ASP A 71 -9.38 5.95 -6.67
C ASP A 71 -8.39 5.38 -5.64
N VAL A 72 -7.20 4.97 -6.06
CA VAL A 72 -6.24 4.25 -5.21
C VAL A 72 -4.84 4.79 -5.44
N THR A 73 -4.08 4.98 -4.37
CA THR A 73 -2.63 5.22 -4.49
C THR A 73 -1.88 4.03 -3.95
N VAL A 74 -0.89 3.57 -4.71
CA VAL A 74 0.02 2.50 -4.34
C VAL A 74 1.38 3.12 -4.07
N VAL A 75 1.85 3.01 -2.84
CA VAL A 75 3.16 3.46 -2.38
C VAL A 75 4.06 2.27 -2.26
N HIS A 76 5.25 2.38 -2.81
CA HIS A 76 6.29 1.39 -2.69
C HIS A 76 7.51 1.99 -2.03
N VAL A 77 8.01 1.30 -1.00
CA VAL A 77 9.18 1.66 -0.21
C VAL A 77 10.17 0.51 -0.27
N PRO A 78 11.30 0.63 -0.97
CA PRO A 78 12.33 -0.40 -0.94
C PRO A 78 13.01 -0.46 0.44
N ASP A 79 13.34 -1.67 0.88
CA ASP A 79 14.01 -2.00 2.15
C ASP A 79 15.08 -3.07 1.85
N GLY A 80 16.29 -2.63 1.51
CA GLY A 80 17.41 -3.52 1.18
C GLY A 80 17.14 -4.40 -0.06
N GLU A 81 17.11 -5.72 0.14
CA GLU A 81 16.83 -6.73 -0.90
C GLU A 81 15.32 -6.90 -1.19
N GLY A 82 14.47 -6.15 -0.50
CA GLY A 82 13.01 -6.20 -0.64
C GLY A 82 12.37 -4.81 -0.60
N GLY A 83 11.10 -4.77 -0.17
CA GLY A 83 10.36 -3.55 0.03
C GLY A 83 8.96 -3.76 0.60
N THR A 84 8.32 -2.66 0.95
CA THR A 84 6.93 -2.62 1.42
C THR A 84 6.10 -1.85 0.42
N VAL A 85 4.97 -2.44 0.01
CA VAL A 85 3.95 -1.81 -0.82
C VAL A 85 2.71 -1.57 0.05
N ALA A 86 2.24 -0.33 0.09
CA ALA A 86 1.02 0.06 0.79
C ALA A 86 0.02 0.68 -0.19
N THR A 87 -1.25 0.29 -0.10
CA THR A 87 -2.32 0.84 -0.93
C THR A 87 -3.25 1.71 -0.09
N PHE A 88 -3.69 2.84 -0.62
CA PHE A 88 -4.53 3.82 0.08
C PHE A 88 -5.70 4.22 -0.82
N GLU A 89 -6.87 4.48 -0.25
CA GLU A 89 -8.05 4.89 -1.00
C GLU A 89 -8.26 6.41 -0.99
N GLY A 90 -8.65 6.96 -2.14
CA GLY A 90 -9.09 8.33 -2.32
C GLY A 90 -8.04 9.40 -2.04
N ALA A 91 -8.50 10.65 -1.93
CA ALA A 91 -7.63 11.83 -1.74
C ALA A 91 -6.82 11.82 -0.42
N ALA A 92 -7.20 10.99 0.56
CA ALA A 92 -6.44 10.84 1.79
C ALA A 92 -5.09 10.13 1.57
N ALA A 93 -4.96 9.44 0.44
CA ALA A 93 -3.73 8.78 0.05
C ALA A 93 -2.55 9.74 -0.14
N GLU A 94 -2.76 10.94 -0.70
CA GLU A 94 -1.68 11.92 -0.94
C GLU A 94 -0.99 12.31 0.36
N ARG A 95 -1.79 12.55 1.41
CA ARG A 95 -1.29 12.84 2.77
C ARG A 95 -0.56 11.66 3.39
N ALA A 96 -1.07 10.44 3.16
CA ALA A 96 -0.44 9.22 3.65
C ALA A 96 0.93 9.00 3.00
N VAL A 97 1.01 9.21 1.68
CA VAL A 97 2.23 9.10 0.89
C VAL A 97 3.29 10.06 1.40
N GLU A 98 2.94 11.35 1.56
CA GLU A 98 3.88 12.36 2.07
C GLU A 98 4.42 11.97 3.46
N ALA A 99 3.54 11.60 4.38
CA ALA A 99 3.94 11.19 5.73
C ALA A 99 4.83 9.94 5.73
N LEU A 100 4.60 9.02 4.80
CA LEU A 100 5.36 7.77 4.68
C LEU A 100 6.73 8.02 4.04
N LEU A 101 6.80 8.88 3.02
CA LEU A 101 8.06 9.33 2.42
C LEU A 101 8.92 10.12 3.40
N GLU A 102 8.33 10.99 4.22
CA GLU A 102 9.06 11.74 5.27
C GLU A 102 9.68 10.82 6.32
N ARG A 103 8.98 9.75 6.72
CA ARG A 103 9.51 8.75 7.65
C ARG A 103 10.69 8.00 7.06
N VAL A 104 10.64 7.65 5.77
CA VAL A 104 11.72 6.93 5.08
C VAL A 104 12.94 7.84 4.85
N ARG A 105 12.74 9.15 4.66
CA ARG A 105 13.83 10.12 4.49
C ARG A 105 14.66 10.41 5.75
N THR A 106 14.16 10.00 6.92
CA THR A 106 14.75 10.32 8.23
C THR A 106 15.61 9.17 8.78
N VAL A 107 15.74 8.05 8.06
CA VAL A 107 16.52 6.87 8.47
C VAL A 107 17.90 6.86 7.83
#